data_AF-A0A917Q3B6-F1
#
_entry.id   AF-A0A917Q3B6-F1
#
_cell.length_a   1.000
_cell.length_b   1.000
_cell.length_c   1.000
_cell.angle_alpha   90.00
_cell.angle_beta   90.00
_cell.angle_gamma   90.00
#
_symmetry.space_group_name_H-M   'P 1'
#
loop_
_entity.id
_entity.type
_entity.pdbx_description
1 polymer ?
#
loop_
_entity_poly.entity_id
_entity_poly.type
_entity_poly.pdbx_seq_one_letter_code
_entity_poly.pdbx_strand_id
1 'polypeptide(L)'
;METRIECIVRPMAGDQGLWTLICSAGVSGKLPTVTRSQGPFRGSRMAQSVLDAIATNLCEQGYVCSEEPLTWRVPMQAELRRVNGVGLTVVDHSRLYT
;
A
#
# COMPACT_ATOMS: atom_id res chain seq x y z
N MET A 1 10.68 10.90 19.03
CA MET A 1 9.75 11.04 17.89
C MET A 1 9.99 9.84 17.01
N GLU A 2 9.04 8.91 16.96
CA GLU A 2 9.19 7.64 16.25
C GLU A 2 8.48 7.69 14.90
N THR A 3 9.17 7.23 13.85
CA THR A 3 8.60 7.12 12.51
C THR A 3 7.76 5.84 12.44
N ARG A 4 6.49 5.98 12.11
CA ARG A 4 5.55 4.89 11.92
C ARG A 4 5.22 4.74 10.44
N ILE A 5 5.16 3.49 9.99
CA ILE A 5 4.71 3.11 8.65
C ILE A 5 3.62 2.06 8.82
N GLU A 6 2.47 2.30 8.18
CA GLU A 6 1.33 1.38 8.17
C GLU A 6 1.01 1.02 6.73
N CYS A 7 0.81 -0.27 6.44
CA CYS A 7 0.51 -0.75 5.11
C CYS A 7 -0.69 -1.72 5.12
N ILE A 8 -1.54 -1.66 4.09
CA ILE A 8 -2.67 -2.56 3.89
C ILE A 8 -2.79 -3.01 2.44
N VAL A 9 -3.07 -4.30 2.24
CA VAL A 9 -3.46 -4.88 0.95
C VAL A 9 -4.98 -4.91 0.86
N ARG A 10 -5.57 -4.36 -0.21
CA ARG A 10 -7.02 -4.27 -0.39
C ARG A 10 -7.46 -4.60 -1.82
N PRO A 11 -8.63 -5.22 -2.01
CA PRO A 11 -9.22 -5.35 -3.33
C PRO A 11 -9.66 -3.96 -3.83
N MET A 12 -9.51 -3.73 -5.13
CA MET A 12 -10.04 -2.54 -5.80
C MET A 12 -11.52 -2.71 -6.13
N ALA A 13 -12.25 -1.60 -6.24
CA ALA A 13 -13.67 -1.63 -6.59
C ALA A 13 -13.87 -2.16 -8.03
N GLY A 14 -15.01 -2.81 -8.27
CA GLY A 14 -15.36 -3.37 -9.60
C GLY A 14 -14.98 -4.83 -9.82
N ASP A 15 -14.47 -5.53 -8.80
CA ASP A 15 -14.33 -7.00 -8.72
C ASP A 15 -13.70 -7.70 -9.94
N GLN A 16 -12.50 -7.25 -10.33
CA GLN A 16 -11.73 -7.86 -11.43
C GLN A 16 -10.51 -8.66 -10.93
N GLY A 17 -10.53 -9.08 -9.65
CA GLY A 17 -9.36 -9.68 -9.01
C GLY A 17 -8.16 -8.73 -8.95
N LEU A 18 -8.38 -7.41 -9.05
CA LEU A 18 -7.35 -6.39 -8.92
C LEU A 18 -7.20 -5.96 -7.46
N TRP A 19 -5.96 -5.84 -7.02
CA TRP A 19 -5.58 -5.50 -5.66
C TRP A 19 -4.62 -4.32 -5.65
N THR A 20 -4.61 -3.58 -4.55
CA THR A 20 -3.66 -2.49 -4.33
C THR A 20 -3.05 -2.62 -2.95
N LEU A 21 -1.80 -2.19 -2.82
CA LEU A 21 -1.12 -1.96 -1.56
C LEU A 21 -1.16 -0.47 -1.26
N ILE A 22 -1.62 -0.09 -0.07
CA ILE A 22 -1.62 1.28 0.40
C ILE A 22 -0.72 1.36 1.62
N CYS A 23 0.23 2.30 1.61
CA CYS A 23 1.10 2.58 2.73
C CYS A 23 1.02 4.05 3.14
N SER A 24 0.96 4.30 4.44
CA SER A 24 1.03 5.61 5.06
C SER A 24 2.26 5.68 5.96
N ALA A 25 2.96 6.81 5.97
CA ALA A 25 4.10 7.04 6.83
C ALA A 25 4.01 8.41 7.52
N GLY A 26 4.58 8.53 8.71
CA GLY A 26 4.54 9.74 9.51
C GLY A 26 5.05 9.53 10.93
N VAL A 27 4.76 10.48 11.80
CA VAL A 27 5.13 10.39 13.22
C VAL A 27 4.05 9.61 13.97
N SER A 28 4.46 8.64 14.79
CA SER A 28 3.52 7.91 15.66
C SER A 28 2.72 8.87 16.54
N GLY A 29 1.41 8.62 16.67
CA GLY A 29 0.48 9.50 17.40
C GLY A 29 0.07 10.79 16.66
N LYS A 30 0.49 10.99 15.41
CA LYS A 30 0.04 12.08 14.53
C LYS A 30 -0.66 11.54 13.29
N LEU A 31 -1.26 12.42 12.49
CA LEU A 31 -1.68 12.06 11.13
C LEU A 31 -0.46 11.67 10.27
N PRO A 32 -0.63 10.76 9.30
CA PRO A 32 0.45 10.45 8.38
C PRO A 32 0.80 11.68 7.56
N THR A 33 2.10 11.88 7.32
CA THR A 33 2.59 12.98 6.46
C THR A 33 2.55 12.60 4.98
N VAL A 34 2.56 11.30 4.68
CA VAL A 34 2.47 10.77 3.32
C VAL A 34 1.58 9.53 3.29
N THR A 35 0.83 9.38 2.20
CA THR A 35 0.07 8.17 1.88
C THR A 35 0.26 7.87 0.40
N ARG A 36 0.56 6.61 0.07
CA ARG A 36 0.83 6.14 -1.29
C ARG A 36 0.09 4.84 -1.56
N SER A 37 -0.21 4.61 -2.82
CA SER A 37 -0.77 3.38 -3.33
C SER A 37 0.13 2.78 -4.41
N GLN A 38 0.16 1.45 -4.50
CA GLN A 38 0.84 0.70 -5.54
C GLN A 38 -0.10 -0.38 -6.11
N GLY A 39 0.01 -0.64 -7.40
CA GLY A 39 -0.89 -1.51 -8.16
C GLY A 39 -1.41 -0.82 -9.43
N PRO A 40 -2.42 -1.38 -10.11
CA PRO A 40 -3.16 -2.59 -9.72
C PRO A 40 -2.32 -3.87 -9.84
N PHE A 41 -2.48 -4.77 -8.87
CA PHE A 41 -1.91 -6.12 -8.89
C PHE A 41 -2.99 -7.15 -9.25
N ARG A 42 -2.64 -8.13 -10.09
CA ARG A 42 -3.47 -9.30 -10.38
C ARG A 42 -3.42 -10.28 -9.19
N GLY A 43 -4.43 -10.23 -8.32
CA GLY A 43 -4.57 -11.08 -7.15
C GLY A 43 -3.86 -10.59 -5.88
N SER A 44 -4.37 -11.02 -4.73
CA SER A 44 -3.85 -10.65 -3.41
C SER A 44 -2.42 -11.13 -3.18
N ARG A 45 -2.05 -12.29 -3.71
CA ARG A 45 -0.72 -12.89 -3.54
C ARG A 45 0.40 -11.97 -4.04
N MET A 46 0.22 -11.35 -5.22
CA MET A 46 1.22 -10.44 -5.76
C MET A 46 1.32 -9.13 -4.96
N ALA A 47 0.18 -8.61 -4.48
CA ALA A 47 0.20 -7.45 -3.58
C ALA A 47 0.89 -7.78 -2.24
N GLN A 48 0.66 -8.98 -1.70
CA GLN A 48 1.30 -9.45 -0.47
C GLN A 48 2.81 -9.63 -0.63
N SER A 49 3.29 -10.20 -1.75
CA SER A 49 4.74 -10.34 -1.96
C SER A 49 5.47 -9.01 -2.02
N VAL A 50 4.80 -7.95 -2.52
CA VAL A 50 5.35 -6.59 -2.51
C VAL A 50 5.38 -6.01 -1.10
N LEU A 51 4.32 -6.24 -0.30
CA LEU A 51 4.31 -5.85 1.11
C LEU A 51 5.43 -6.57 1.90
N ASP A 52 5.62 -7.86 1.67
CA ASP A 52 6.68 -8.65 2.32
C ASP A 52 8.06 -8.08 1.97
N ALA A 53 8.30 -7.73 0.69
CA ALA A 53 9.55 -7.11 0.25
C ALA A 53 9.79 -5.74 0.92
N ILE A 54 8.75 -4.92 1.06
CA ILE A 54 8.83 -3.64 1.78
C ILE A 54 9.16 -3.89 3.26
N ALA A 55 8.49 -4.85 3.91
CA ALA A 55 8.74 -5.19 5.30
C ALA A 55 10.19 -5.67 5.51
N THR A 56 10.71 -6.55 4.64
CA THR A 56 12.11 -6.98 4.67
C THR A 56 13.06 -5.78 4.54
N ASN A 57 12.82 -4.90 3.57
CA ASN A 57 13.68 -3.73 3.36
C ASN A 57 13.64 -2.72 4.53
N LEU A 58 12.48 -2.57 5.18
CA LEU A 58 12.35 -1.76 6.39
C LEU A 58 13.09 -2.39 7.58
N CYS A 59 12.99 -3.72 7.76
CA CYS A 59 13.75 -4.44 8.77
C CYS A 59 15.27 -4.29 8.58
N GLU A 60 15.77 -4.34 7.35
CA GLU A 60 17.18 -4.08 7.02
C GLU A 60 17.62 -2.65 7.39
N GLN A 61 16.69 -1.70 7.41
CA GLN A 61 16.91 -0.32 7.85
C GLN A 61 16.74 -0.12 9.36
N GLY A 62 16.46 -1.18 10.12
CA GLY A 62 16.29 -1.15 11.57
C GLY A 62 14.88 -0.82 12.05
N TYR A 63 13.88 -0.77 11.16
CA TYR A 63 12.48 -0.73 11.59
C TYR A 63 12.07 -2.08 12.18
N VAL A 64 11.15 -2.06 13.14
CA VAL A 64 10.59 -3.25 13.77
C VAL A 64 9.08 -3.32 13.53
N CYS A 65 8.56 -4.54 13.48
CA CYS A 65 7.11 -4.74 13.46
C CYS A 65 6.50 -4.24 14.77
N SER A 66 5.41 -3.47 14.66
CA SER A 66 4.62 -3.02 15.80
C SER A 66 3.44 -3.95 16.02
N GLU A 67 3.14 -4.27 17.27
CA GLU A 67 1.92 -4.99 17.68
C GLU A 67 0.71 -4.05 17.83
N GLU A 68 0.93 -2.74 17.70
CA GLU A 68 -0.14 -1.75 17.82
C GLU A 68 -1.12 -1.84 16.64
N PRO A 69 -2.42 -1.60 16.88
CA PRO A 69 -3.40 -1.59 15.80
C PRO A 69 -3.13 -0.47 14.79
N LEU A 70 -3.65 -0.64 13.57
CA LEU A 70 -3.58 0.39 12.53
C LEU A 70 -4.37 1.65 12.95
N THR A 71 -3.67 2.77 13.07
CA THR A 71 -4.22 4.07 13.48
C THR A 71 -4.64 4.92 12.28
N TRP A 72 -4.09 4.66 11.09
CA TRP A 72 -4.27 5.48 9.89
C TRP A 72 -5.25 4.88 8.87
N ARG A 73 -6.20 4.07 9.36
CA ARG A 73 -7.23 3.42 8.52
C ARG A 73 -8.05 4.42 7.70
N VAL A 74 -8.35 5.59 8.25
CA VAL A 74 -9.16 6.63 7.57
C VAL A 74 -8.43 7.23 6.35
N PRO A 75 -7.20 7.79 6.48
CA PRO A 75 -6.48 8.29 5.31
C PRO A 75 -6.17 7.20 4.28
N MET A 76 -5.85 5.97 4.71
CA MET A 76 -5.68 4.84 3.79
C MET A 76 -6.98 4.49 3.03
N GLN A 77 -8.14 4.58 3.68
CA GLN A 77 -9.43 4.34 3.02
C GLN A 77 -9.81 5.49 2.06
N ALA A 78 -9.42 6.73 2.35
CA ALA A 78 -9.57 7.85 1.42
C ALA A 78 -8.71 7.64 0.16
N GLU A 79 -7.46 7.20 0.34
CA GLU A 79 -6.59 6.84 -0.79
C GLU A 79 -7.18 5.69 -1.62
N LEU A 80 -7.74 4.65 -0.97
CA LEU A 80 -8.42 3.56 -1.67
C LEU A 80 -9.58 4.06 -2.54
N ARG A 81 -10.37 5.02 -2.03
CA ARG A 81 -11.45 5.64 -2.81
C ARG A 81 -10.90 6.45 -3.98
N ARG A 82 -9.80 7.17 -3.78
CA ARG A 82 -9.13 7.95 -4.84
C ARG A 82 -8.67 7.04 -5.97
N VAL A 83 -7.94 5.95 -5.67
CA VAL A 83 -7.47 5.01 -6.71
C VAL A 83 -8.62 4.30 -7.42
N ASN A 84 -9.71 4.00 -6.72
CA ASN A 84 -10.91 3.43 -7.33
C ASN A 84 -11.66 4.44 -8.22
N GLY A 85 -11.61 5.74 -7.88
CA GLY A 85 -12.28 6.80 -8.63
C GLY A 85 -11.52 7.29 -9.87
N VAL A 86 -10.22 7.02 -9.97
CA VAL A 86 -9.38 7.44 -11.12
C VAL A 86 -9.59 6.55 -12.37
N GLY A 87 -10.25 5.40 -12.24
CA GLY A 87 -10.58 4.53 -13.37
C GLY A 87 -9.37 3.76 -13.91
N LEU A 88 -9.60 2.51 -14.30
CA LEU A 88 -8.62 1.58 -14.84
C LEU A 88 -7.79 2.21 -15.98
N THR A 89 -6.52 2.49 -15.73
CA THR A 89 -5.48 2.39 -16.75
C THR A 89 -4.51 1.31 -16.30
N VAL A 90 -4.83 0.08 -16.68
CA VAL A 90 -3.85 -1.01 -16.66
C VAL A 90 -2.79 -0.62 -17.69
N VAL A 91 -1.69 -0.02 -17.23
CA VAL A 91 -0.50 0.08 -18.07
C VAL A 91 0.11 -1.32 -18.11
N ASP A 92 -0.13 -2.00 -19.22
CA ASP A 92 0.44 -3.32 -19.47
C ASP A 92 1.95 -3.18 -19.68
N HIS A 93 2.73 -3.49 -18.65
CA HIS A 93 4.19 -3.50 -18.70
C HIS A 93 4.77 -4.66 -19.53
N SER A 94 3.95 -5.52 -20.16
CA SER A 94 4.43 -6.57 -21.09
C SER A 94 4.84 -6.05 -22.48
N ARG A 95 4.86 -4.73 -22.70
CA ARG A 95 5.25 -4.11 -23.99
C ARG A 95 6.52 -3.25 -23.96
N LEU A 96 7.45 -3.49 -23.04
CA LEU A 96 8.79 -2.91 -23.15
C LEU A 96 9.75 -3.95 -23.71
N TYR A 97 9.84 -4.01 -25.04
CA TYR A 97 10.99 -4.54 -25.76
C TYR A 97 11.80 -3.36 -26.31
N THR A 98 13.10 -3.36 -26.02
CA THR A 98 14.20 -2.97 -26.93
C THR A 98 15.43 -3.73 -26.47
#